data_AF-A0A1X3D2F3-F1
#
_entry.id   AF-A0A1X3D2F3-F1
#
_cell.length_a   1.000
_cell.length_b   1.000
_cell.length_c   1.000
_cell.angle_alpha   90.00
_cell.angle_beta   90.00
_cell.angle_gamma   90.00
#
_symmetry.space_group_name_H-M   'P 1'
#
loop_
_entity.id
_entity.type
_entity.pdbx_description
1 polymer ?
#
loop_
_entity_poly.entity_id
_entity_poly.type
_entity_poly.pdbx_seq_one_letter_code
_entity_poly.pdbx_strand_id
1 'polypeptide(L)' 'EVIDDYIHYYNHERISLNLKKLSPVGYRTQLEKAV' A
#
# COMPACT_ATOMS: atom_id res chain seq x y z
N GLU A 1 18.11 -4.89 3.91
CA GLU A 1 18.74 -3.74 4.59
C GLU A 1 17.64 -2.90 5.23
N VAL A 2 17.92 -2.06 6.24
CA VAL A 2 16.88 -1.30 6.99
C VAL A 2 15.92 -0.52 6.07
N ILE A 3 16.41 -0.08 4.92
CA ILE A 3 15.63 0.64 3.91
C ILE A 3 14.60 -0.25 3.20
N ASP A 4 14.94 -1.51 2.92
CA ASP A 4 14.05 -2.45 2.24
C ASP A 4 12.86 -2.80 3.13
N ASP A 5 13.12 -3.01 4.42
CA ASP A 5 12.08 -3.28 5.42
C ASP A 5 11.16 -2.08 5.57
N TYR A 6 11.72 -0.85 5.56
CA TYR A 6 10.94 0.37 5.60
C TYR A 6 10.05 0.54 4.35
N ILE A 7 10.61 0.27 3.17
CA ILE A 7 9.86 0.31 1.90
C ILE A 7 8.75 -0.75 1.90
N HIS A 8 9.04 -1.96 2.37
CA HIS A 8 8.06 -3.05 2.43
C HIS A 8 6.90 -2.69 3.37
N TYR A 9 7.22 -2.26 4.59
CA TYR A 9 6.24 -1.80 5.56
C TYR A 9 5.34 -0.71 4.98
N TYR A 10 5.92 0.31 4.33
CA TYR A 10 5.16 1.42 3.77
C TYR A 10 4.26 1.01 2.60
N ASN A 11 4.67 0.03 1.78
CA ASN A 11 3.90 -0.39 0.61
C ASN A 11 2.84 -1.46 0.92
N HIS A 12 3.12 -2.37 1.85
CA HIS A 12 2.30 -3.58 2.06
C HIS A 12 1.55 -3.59 3.39
N GLU A 13 2.17 -3.10 4.46
CA GLU A 13 1.67 -3.35 5.82
C GLU A 13 1.03 -2.13 6.47
N ARG A 14 1.33 -0.92 5.98
CA ARG A 14 0.78 0.32 6.54
C ARG A 14 -0.74 0.40 6.32
N ILE A 15 -1.52 0.13 7.37
CA ILE A 15 -2.98 0.23 7.35
C ILE A 15 -3.41 1.67 7.68
N SER A 16 -4.23 2.27 6.82
CA SER A 16 -4.89 3.55 7.07
C SER A 16 -6.41 3.38 6.98
N LEU A 17 -7.16 4.02 7.88
CA LEU A 17 -8.61 3.94 7.93
C LEU A 17 -9.28 4.38 6.62
N ASN A 18 -8.63 5.27 5.86
CA ASN A 18 -9.15 5.83 4.61
C ASN A 18 -8.93 4.92 3.39
N LEU A 19 -8.08 3.89 3.49
CA LEU A 19 -7.78 2.99 2.37
C LEU A 19 -8.77 1.83 2.23
N LYS A 20 -9.92 1.88 2.93
CA LYS A 20 -10.95 0.83 2.87
C LYS A 20 -10.40 -0.58 3.15
N LYS A 21 -9.49 -0.68 4.13
CA LYS A 21 -8.77 -1.92 4.54
C LYS A 21 -7.80 -2.48 3.49
N LEU A 22 -7.42 -1.70 2.50
CA LEU A 22 -6.39 -2.07 1.52
C LEU A 22 -5.01 -1.66 1.99
N SER A 23 -3.99 -2.37 1.52
CA SER A 23 -2.61 -1.90 1.59
C SER A 23 -2.41 -0.68 0.67
N PRO A 24 -1.38 0.14 0.90
CA PRO A 24 -1.08 1.29 0.06
C PRO A 24 -0.88 0.92 -1.41
N VAL A 25 -0.18 -0.18 -1.70
CA VAL A 25 -0.06 -0.69 -3.08
C VAL A 25 -1.40 -1.17 -3.63
N GLY A 26 -2.19 -1.91 -2.85
CA GLY A 26 -3.50 -2.41 -3.27
C GLY A 26 -4.49 -1.29 -3.61
N TYR A 27 -4.47 -0.19 -2.87
CA TYR A 27 -5.30 0.98 -3.16
C TYR A 27 -4.92 1.65 -4.49
N ARG A 28 -3.62 1.83 -4.78
CA ARG A 28 -3.15 2.41 -6.05
C ARG A 28 -3.52 1.54 -7.25
N THR A 29 -3.34 0.22 -7.14
CA THR A 29 -3.66 -0.72 -8.23
C THR A 29 -5.16 -0.79 -8.56
N GLN A 30 -6.05 -0.36 -7.65
CA GLN A 30 -7.48 -0.24 -8.00
C GLN A 30 -7.77 0.88 -8.99
N LEU A 31 -7.06 2.01 -8.90
CA LEU A 31 -7.19 3.09 -9.90
C LEU A 31 -6.73 2.63 -11.27
N GLU A 32 -5.66 1.83 -11.34
CA GLU A 32 -5.12 1.31 -12.60
C GLU A 32 -6.08 0.37 -13.33
N LYS A 33 -6.95 -0.35 -12.59
CA LYS A 33 -7.96 -1.24 -13.18
C LYS A 33 -9.25 -0.54 -13.59
N ALA A 34 -9.46 0.70 -13.13
CA ALA A 34 -10.66 1.49 -13.41
C ALA A 34 -10.50 2.40 -14.64
N VAL A 35 -9.30 2.46 -15.22
CA VAL A 35 -8.97 3.11 -16.49
C VAL A 35 -8.95 2.05 -17.59
#